data_AF-A0A9K3GP22-F1
#
_entry.id   AF-A0A9K3GP22-F1
#
_cell.length_a   1.000
_cell.length_b   1.000
_cell.length_c   1.000
_cell.angle_alpha   90.00
_cell.angle_beta   90.00
_cell.angle_gamma   90.00
#
_symmetry.space_group_name_H-M   'P 1'
#
loop_
_entity.id
_entity.type
_entity.pdbx_description
1 polymer ?
#
loop_
_entity_poly.entity_id
_entity_poly.type
_entity_poly.pdbx_seq_one_letter_code
_entity_poly.pdbx_strand_id
1 'polypeptide(L)'
;MGGSVYTGLCGVALMYLRLHAAKVAGALPLSDTSAYIDRACVCVEASGGAFHRHDYASLHTGSVGYYAVAADVAVQRGEGEVASQIVSQSLLPIGTKVEERLERGECEVLYGRSGYLQALLYVRHALGDPTIGTDSARRIIVQ
;
A
#
# COMPACT_ATOMS: atom_id res chain seq x y z
N MET A 1 17.13 5.63 3.13
CA MET A 1 16.61 4.24 3.00
C MET A 1 15.51 4.28 1.95
N GLY A 2 15.32 3.21 1.17
CA GLY A 2 14.24 3.16 0.17
C GLY A 2 12.86 3.16 0.83
N GLY A 3 11.86 3.76 0.18
CA GLY A 3 10.48 3.85 0.67
C GLY A 3 9.55 2.73 0.22
N SER A 4 10.00 1.79 -0.63
CA SER A 4 9.15 0.74 -1.21
C SER A 4 8.74 -0.35 -0.22
N VAL A 5 7.74 -1.16 -0.58
CA VAL A 5 7.34 -2.34 0.20
C VAL A 5 8.35 -3.48 0.06
N TYR A 6 8.99 -3.61 -1.11
CA TYR A 6 9.87 -4.73 -1.45
C TYR A 6 11.13 -4.77 -0.58
N THR A 7 11.79 -3.63 -0.39
CA THR A 7 13.08 -3.52 0.32
C THR A 7 13.17 -2.30 1.23
N GLY A 8 12.06 -1.59 1.44
CA GLY A 8 12.05 -0.29 2.11
C GLY A 8 11.26 -0.27 3.42
N LEU A 9 11.15 0.93 3.98
CA LEU A 9 10.49 1.15 5.26
C LEU A 9 8.99 0.86 5.21
N CYS A 10 8.32 0.98 4.05
CA CYS A 10 6.95 0.52 3.91
C CYS A 10 6.80 -1.00 4.04
N GLY A 11 7.83 -1.78 3.67
CA GLY A 11 7.84 -3.23 3.90
C GLY A 11 7.92 -3.56 5.40
N VAL A 12 8.73 -2.78 6.13
CA VAL A 12 8.83 -2.87 7.60
C VAL A 12 7.52 -2.45 8.27
N ALA A 13 6.87 -1.39 7.77
CA ALA A 13 5.56 -0.97 8.26
C ALA A 13 4.51 -2.07 8.06
N LEU A 14 4.47 -2.68 6.87
CA LEU A 14 3.61 -3.81 6.58
C LEU A 14 3.86 -4.99 7.53
N MET A 15 5.13 -5.32 7.80
CA MET A 15 5.48 -6.36 8.79
C MET A 15 4.87 -6.04 10.17
N TYR A 16 5.00 -4.80 10.67
CA TYR A 16 4.41 -4.42 11.94
C TYR A 16 2.88 -4.52 11.96
N LEU A 17 2.21 -4.11 10.87
CA LEU A 17 0.75 -4.30 10.73
C LEU A 17 0.37 -5.79 10.78
N ARG A 18 1.17 -6.68 10.19
CA ARG A 18 0.94 -8.14 10.27
C ARG A 18 1.16 -8.69 11.68
N LEU A 19 2.18 -8.23 12.40
CA LEU A 19 2.41 -8.61 13.80
C LEU A 19 1.25 -8.14 14.70
N HIS A 20 0.75 -6.93 14.48
CA HIS A 20 -0.45 -6.41 15.15
C HIS A 20 -1.66 -7.31 14.89
N ALA A 21 -1.98 -7.56 13.62
CA ALA A 21 -3.13 -8.37 13.21
C ALA A 21 -3.07 -9.82 13.74
N ALA A 22 -1.87 -10.41 13.79
CA ALA A 22 -1.65 -11.74 14.32
C ALA A 22 -1.63 -11.79 15.87
N LYS A 23 -1.79 -10.64 16.55
CA LYS A 23 -1.73 -10.49 18.01
C LYS A 23 -0.48 -11.11 18.63
N VAL A 24 0.65 -11.04 17.93
CA VAL A 24 1.91 -11.63 18.37
C VAL A 24 2.50 -10.76 19.49
N ALA A 25 2.26 -11.15 20.74
CA ALA A 25 2.93 -10.58 21.89
C ALA A 25 4.32 -11.22 22.07
N GLY A 26 5.36 -10.42 22.33
CA GLY A 26 6.69 -10.91 22.75
C GLY A 26 7.68 -11.34 21.66
N ALA A 27 7.36 -11.22 20.35
CA ALA A 27 8.34 -11.44 19.28
C ALA A 27 9.36 -10.28 19.12
N LEU A 28 9.01 -9.12 19.66
CA LEU A 28 9.85 -7.93 19.84
C LEU A 28 9.63 -7.45 21.30
N PRO A 29 10.48 -6.56 21.87
CA PRO A 29 10.33 -6.09 23.26
C PRO A 29 9.17 -5.08 23.39
N LEU A 30 8.02 -5.39 22.78
CA LEU A 30 6.80 -4.60 22.81
C LEU A 30 5.78 -5.40 23.62
N SER A 31 5.38 -4.83 24.75
CA SER A 31 4.43 -5.43 25.69
C SER A 31 2.97 -5.32 25.23
N ASP A 32 2.69 -4.44 24.28
CA ASP A 32 1.36 -4.22 23.72
C ASP A 32 1.40 -4.28 22.19
N THR A 33 0.44 -5.02 21.63
CA THR A 33 0.18 -5.11 20.19
C THR A 33 -0.11 -3.75 19.55
N SER A 34 -0.67 -2.78 20.28
CA SER A 34 -0.93 -1.43 19.75
C SER A 34 0.35 -0.69 19.36
N ALA A 35 1.46 -0.95 20.05
CA ALA A 35 2.75 -0.32 19.78
C ALA A 35 3.31 -0.68 18.39
N TYR A 36 2.86 -1.77 17.77
CA TYR A 36 3.21 -2.08 16.39
C TYR A 36 2.60 -1.09 15.40
N ILE A 37 1.41 -0.54 15.67
CA ILE A 37 0.77 0.47 14.81
C ILE A 37 1.61 1.75 14.83
N ASP A 38 2.06 2.19 16.00
CA ASP A 38 2.93 3.37 16.13
C ASP A 38 4.24 3.18 15.37
N ARG A 39 4.83 1.98 15.45
CA ARG A 39 6.05 1.65 14.69
C ARG A 39 5.80 1.63 13.18
N ALA A 40 4.66 1.11 12.74
CA ALA A 40 4.28 1.16 11.33
C ALA A 40 4.13 2.61 10.85
N CYS A 41 3.52 3.48 11.66
CA CYS A 41 3.36 4.90 11.36
C CYS A 41 4.71 5.60 11.19
N VAL A 42 5.63 5.43 12.14
CA VAL A 42 6.98 5.99 12.04
C VAL A 42 7.70 5.51 10.78
N CYS A 43 7.56 4.24 10.42
CA CYS A 43 8.14 3.71 9.18
C CYS A 43 7.54 4.34 7.92
N VAL A 44 6.21 4.51 7.86
CA VAL A 44 5.54 5.17 6.73
C VAL A 44 5.96 6.62 6.61
N GLU A 45 5.96 7.39 7.71
CA GLU A 45 6.39 8.79 7.73
C GLU A 45 7.85 8.93 7.27
N ALA A 46 8.72 8.05 7.74
CA ALA A 46 10.14 8.03 7.36
C ALA A 46 10.40 7.57 5.92
N SER A 47 9.47 6.83 5.29
CA SER A 47 9.53 6.56 3.84
C SER A 47 9.39 7.83 3.00
N GLY A 48 8.77 8.88 3.55
CA GLY A 48 8.76 10.25 3.02
C GLY A 48 8.20 10.42 1.61
N GLY A 49 7.43 9.45 1.09
CA GLY A 49 6.95 9.46 -0.29
C GLY A 49 8.06 9.60 -1.35
N ALA A 50 9.32 9.31 -1.00
CA ALA A 50 10.47 9.55 -1.87
C ALA A 50 10.61 8.45 -2.93
N PHE A 51 9.70 8.47 -3.91
CA PHE A 51 9.73 7.61 -5.09
C PHE A 51 10.40 8.36 -6.25
N HIS A 52 11.43 7.76 -6.85
CA HIS A 52 12.20 8.37 -7.95
C HIS A 52 11.41 8.42 -9.26
N ARG A 53 11.94 9.15 -10.27
CA ARG A 53 11.37 9.40 -11.60
C ARG A 53 10.82 8.16 -12.35
N HIS A 54 11.25 6.95 -11.99
CA HIS A 54 10.67 5.68 -12.43
C HIS A 54 9.72 5.14 -11.37
N ASP A 55 8.68 5.92 -11.04
CA ASP A 55 7.69 5.51 -10.05
C ASP A 55 6.85 4.38 -10.65
N TYR A 56 7.26 3.15 -10.34
CA TYR A 56 6.51 1.96 -10.67
C TYR A 56 5.14 2.03 -10.00
N ALA A 57 4.13 1.42 -10.62
CA ALA A 57 2.76 1.49 -10.12
C ALA A 57 2.34 0.22 -9.37
N SER A 58 3.30 -0.50 -8.78
CA SER A 58 3.03 -1.76 -8.06
C SER A 58 3.03 -1.57 -6.54
N LEU A 59 2.35 -2.48 -5.83
CA LEU A 59 2.41 -2.59 -4.37
C LEU A 59 3.85 -2.73 -3.88
N HIS A 60 4.69 -3.50 -4.57
CA HIS A 60 6.00 -3.89 -4.07
C HIS A 60 7.05 -2.79 -4.27
N THR A 61 7.14 -2.20 -5.45
CA THR A 61 8.27 -1.33 -5.81
C THR A 61 7.89 0.13 -5.99
N GLY A 62 6.59 0.42 -6.05
CA GLY A 62 6.03 1.72 -6.39
C GLY A 62 5.49 2.56 -5.25
N SER A 63 5.16 3.82 -5.55
CA SER A 63 4.44 4.72 -4.63
C SER A 63 3.05 4.21 -4.25
N VAL A 64 2.42 3.44 -5.12
CA VAL A 64 1.16 2.73 -4.84
C VAL A 64 1.26 1.90 -3.57
N GLY A 65 2.39 1.24 -3.35
CA GLY A 65 2.62 0.46 -2.14
C GLY A 65 2.67 1.31 -0.89
N TYR A 66 3.31 2.47 -0.97
CA TYR A 66 3.32 3.43 0.13
C TYR A 66 1.92 3.91 0.48
N TYR A 67 1.14 4.35 -0.51
CA TYR A 67 -0.22 4.83 -0.24
C TYR A 67 -1.12 3.73 0.30
N ALA A 68 -0.97 2.48 -0.19
CA ALA A 68 -1.74 1.35 0.31
C ALA A 68 -1.44 1.05 1.78
N VAL A 69 -0.16 1.01 2.16
CA VAL A 69 0.26 0.76 3.55
C VAL A 69 -0.08 1.96 4.45
N ALA A 70 0.08 3.19 3.97
CA ALA A 70 -0.29 4.40 4.71
C ALA A 70 -1.79 4.45 5.02
N ALA A 71 -2.64 4.08 4.05
CA ALA A 71 -4.08 3.99 4.27
C ALA A 71 -4.45 2.92 5.31
N ASP A 72 -3.78 1.76 5.30
CA ASP A 72 -4.01 0.71 6.31
C ASP A 72 -3.57 1.16 7.71
N VAL A 73 -2.40 1.81 7.84
CA VAL A 73 -1.98 2.44 9.11
C VAL A 73 -3.06 3.41 9.62
N ALA A 74 -3.59 4.28 8.76
CA ALA A 74 -4.65 5.21 9.14
C ALA A 74 -5.92 4.47 9.60
N VAL A 75 -6.33 3.40 8.91
CA VAL A 75 -7.46 2.56 9.35
C VAL A 75 -7.19 1.97 10.74
N GLN A 76 -6.02 1.38 10.99
CA GLN A 76 -5.70 0.79 12.29
C GLN A 76 -5.67 1.82 13.43
N ARG A 77 -5.45 3.10 13.11
CA ARG A 77 -5.51 4.23 14.05
C ARG A 77 -6.92 4.79 14.27
N GLY A 78 -7.93 4.26 13.57
CA GLY A 78 -9.31 4.79 13.60
C GLY A 78 -9.50 6.04 12.74
N GLU A 79 -8.55 6.35 11.86
CA GLU A 79 -8.53 7.54 11.00
C GLU A 79 -9.11 7.20 9.61
N GLY A 80 -10.33 6.65 9.57
CA GLY A 80 -10.95 6.13 8.34
C GLY A 80 -11.15 7.18 7.23
N GLU A 81 -11.42 8.44 7.59
CA GLU A 81 -11.53 9.55 6.63
C GLU A 81 -10.18 9.83 5.96
N VAL A 82 -9.09 9.83 6.75
CA VAL A 82 -7.71 10.02 6.26
C VAL A 82 -7.34 8.87 5.33
N ALA A 83 -7.64 7.62 5.70
CA ALA A 83 -7.41 6.45 4.86
C ALA A 83 -8.13 6.58 3.50
N SER A 84 -9.41 6.98 3.54
CA SER A 84 -10.23 7.18 2.34
C SER A 84 -9.67 8.30 1.45
N GLN A 85 -9.17 9.37 2.06
CA GLN A 85 -8.53 10.46 1.35
C GLN A 85 -7.23 10.03 0.66
N ILE A 86 -6.37 9.28 1.35
CA ILE A 86 -5.12 8.74 0.78
C ILE A 86 -5.44 7.87 -0.44
N VAL A 87 -6.41 6.97 -0.33
CA VAL A 87 -6.80 6.09 -1.42
C VAL A 87 -7.34 6.88 -2.61
N SER A 88 -8.31 7.77 -2.37
CA SER A 88 -8.99 8.51 -3.44
C SER A 88 -8.12 9.55 -4.13
N GLN A 89 -7.29 10.28 -3.38
CA GLN A 89 -6.50 11.40 -3.90
C GLN A 89 -5.10 11.02 -4.35
N SER A 90 -4.54 9.89 -3.86
CA SER A 90 -3.15 9.51 -4.16
C SER A 90 -3.00 8.16 -4.82
N LEU A 91 -3.68 7.10 -4.33
CA LEU A 91 -3.53 5.76 -4.89
C LEU A 91 -4.28 5.57 -6.21
N LEU A 92 -5.58 5.89 -6.24
CA LEU A 92 -6.43 5.66 -7.42
C LEU A 92 -5.96 6.43 -8.67
N PRO A 93 -5.49 7.69 -8.59
CA PRO A 93 -4.98 8.42 -9.77
C PRO A 93 -3.78 7.75 -10.44
N ILE A 94 -3.06 6.86 -9.75
CA ILE A 94 -1.94 6.12 -10.34
C ILE A 94 -2.43 5.05 -11.34
N GLY A 95 -3.69 4.60 -11.23
CA GLY A 95 -4.29 3.66 -12.17
C GLY A 95 -4.24 4.16 -13.62
N THR A 96 -4.39 5.47 -13.85
CA THR A 96 -4.26 6.05 -15.19
C THR A 96 -2.84 5.87 -15.74
N LYS A 97 -1.80 6.00 -14.91
CA LYS A 97 -0.41 5.78 -15.34
C LYS A 97 -0.15 4.31 -15.71
N VAL A 98 -0.80 3.38 -15.00
CA VAL A 98 -0.76 1.94 -15.33
C VAL A 98 -1.35 1.72 -16.72
N GLU A 99 -2.51 2.32 -16.97
CA GLU A 99 -3.23 2.21 -18.25
C GLU A 99 -2.44 2.82 -19.42
N GLU A 100 -1.71 3.91 -19.20
CA GLU A 100 -0.99 4.65 -20.24
C GLU A 100 0.42 4.11 -20.53
N ARG A 101 1.11 3.56 -19.52
CA ARG A 101 2.54 3.27 -19.61
C ARG A 101 2.90 1.81 -19.77
N LEU A 102 2.03 0.90 -19.33
CA LEU A 102 2.34 -0.53 -19.36
C LEU A 102 1.73 -1.19 -20.60
N GLU A 103 2.53 -1.99 -21.29
CA GLU A 103 2.10 -2.74 -22.45
C GLU A 103 1.22 -3.95 -22.06
N ARG A 104 0.51 -4.49 -23.05
CA ARG A 104 -0.38 -5.65 -22.89
C ARG A 104 0.30 -6.92 -22.35
N GLY A 105 1.62 -7.03 -22.44
CA GLY A 105 2.39 -8.13 -21.84
C GLY A 105 2.83 -7.92 -20.38
N GLU A 106 2.80 -6.69 -19.88
CA GLU A 106 3.40 -6.31 -18.59
C GLU A 106 2.45 -6.55 -17.41
N CYS A 107 2.14 -7.82 -17.17
CA CYS A 107 1.19 -8.27 -16.16
C CYS A 107 1.84 -8.85 -14.89
N GLU A 108 3.15 -8.72 -14.70
CA GLU A 108 3.81 -9.28 -13.52
C GLU A 108 3.61 -8.41 -12.25
N VAL A 109 4.11 -8.88 -11.10
CA VAL A 109 3.73 -8.37 -9.77
C VAL A 109 4.64 -7.23 -9.29
N LEU A 110 5.91 -7.22 -9.67
CA LEU A 110 6.89 -6.27 -9.14
C LEU A 110 6.82 -4.91 -9.82
N TYR A 111 6.44 -4.83 -11.08
CA TYR A 111 6.44 -3.63 -11.92
C TYR A 111 5.20 -3.51 -12.82
N GLY A 112 4.48 -4.61 -13.02
CA GLY A 112 3.35 -4.74 -13.94
C GLY A 112 1.98 -4.46 -13.32
N ARG A 113 0.95 -4.66 -14.14
CA ARG A 113 -0.46 -4.42 -13.81
C ARG A 113 -0.95 -5.22 -12.60
N SER A 114 -0.51 -6.46 -12.45
CA SER A 114 -0.90 -7.29 -11.31
C SER A 114 -0.45 -6.70 -9.99
N GLY A 115 0.72 -6.03 -9.97
CA GLY A 115 1.20 -5.32 -8.78
C GLY A 115 0.29 -4.16 -8.36
N TYR A 116 -0.28 -3.42 -9.30
CA TYR A 116 -1.28 -2.38 -9.01
C TYR A 116 -2.58 -2.98 -8.51
N LEU A 117 -3.09 -4.00 -9.19
CA LEU A 117 -4.33 -4.69 -8.82
C LEU A 117 -4.23 -5.32 -7.42
N GLN A 118 -3.06 -5.85 -7.06
CA GLN A 118 -2.78 -6.34 -5.71
C GLN A 118 -2.90 -5.22 -4.67
N ALA A 119 -2.42 -4.00 -4.97
CA ALA A 119 -2.59 -2.87 -4.07
C ALA A 119 -4.06 -2.47 -3.90
N LEU A 120 -4.86 -2.51 -4.97
CA LEU A 120 -6.31 -2.29 -4.87
C LEU A 120 -6.98 -3.32 -3.97
N LEU A 121 -6.65 -4.61 -4.13
CA LEU A 121 -7.18 -5.67 -3.26
C LEU A 121 -6.74 -5.48 -1.81
N TYR A 122 -5.50 -5.07 -1.59
CA TYR A 122 -4.98 -4.77 -0.26
C TYR A 122 -5.80 -3.67 0.44
N VAL A 123 -6.02 -2.53 -0.22
CA VAL A 123 -6.78 -1.42 0.40
C VAL A 123 -8.27 -1.71 0.56
N ARG A 124 -8.88 -2.49 -0.35
CA ARG A 124 -10.26 -2.98 -0.16
C ARG A 124 -10.41 -3.78 1.13
N HIS A 125 -9.45 -4.67 1.38
CA HIS A 125 -9.45 -5.47 2.58
C HIS A 125 -9.24 -4.60 3.83
N ALA A 126 -8.28 -3.67 3.79
CA ALA A 126 -8.00 -2.78 4.92
C ALA A 126 -9.21 -1.90 5.27
N LEU A 127 -9.84 -1.25 4.28
CA LEU A 127 -10.97 -0.35 4.51
C LEU A 127 -12.32 -1.08 4.66
N GLY A 128 -12.38 -2.39 4.39
CA GLY A 128 -13.64 -3.15 4.41
C GLY A 128 -14.61 -2.80 3.29
N ASP A 129 -14.16 -2.09 2.25
CA ASP A 129 -14.98 -1.69 1.10
C ASP A 129 -14.52 -2.43 -0.17
N PRO A 130 -15.29 -3.41 -0.68
CA PRO A 130 -14.91 -4.18 -1.86
C PRO A 130 -15.00 -3.37 -3.17
N THR A 131 -15.60 -2.18 -3.15
CA THR A 131 -15.90 -1.39 -4.35
C THR A 131 -14.76 -0.45 -4.76
N ILE A 132 -13.79 -0.19 -3.87
CA ILE A 132 -12.66 0.73 -4.10
C ILE A 132 -11.96 0.39 -5.42
N GLY A 133 -11.84 1.38 -6.31
CA GLY A 133 -11.10 1.25 -7.56
C GLY A 133 -11.67 0.23 -8.56
N THR A 134 -12.93 -0.20 -8.43
CA THR A 134 -13.56 -1.19 -9.35
C THR A 134 -13.42 -0.81 -10.82
N ASP A 135 -13.68 0.45 -11.16
CA ASP A 135 -13.60 0.90 -12.55
C ASP A 135 -12.18 0.90 -13.09
N SER A 136 -11.21 1.33 -12.27
CA SER A 136 -9.78 1.26 -12.65
C SER A 136 -9.33 -0.19 -12.82
N ALA A 137 -9.69 -1.08 -11.89
CA ALA A 137 -9.39 -2.50 -12.01
C ALA A 137 -9.96 -3.10 -13.29
N ARG A 138 -11.22 -2.79 -13.62
CA ARG A 138 -11.85 -3.25 -14.88
C ARG A 138 -11.04 -2.79 -16.08
N ARG A 139 -10.75 -1.50 -16.22
CA ARG A 139 -9.98 -0.96 -17.36
C ARG A 139 -8.63 -1.64 -17.51
N ILE A 140 -7.87 -1.79 -16.42
CA ILE A 140 -6.54 -2.41 -16.43
C ILE A 140 -6.56 -3.88 -16.83
N ILE A 141 -7.63 -4.62 -16.47
CA ILE A 141 -7.78 -6.05 -16.81
C ILE A 141 -8.13 -6.24 -18.30
N VAL A 142 -8.91 -5.33 -18.91
CA VAL A 142 -9.37 -5.53 -20.29
C VAL A 142 -8.34 -5.08 -21.34
N GLN A 143 -7.33 -4.29 -20.95
CA GLN A 143 -6.20 -3.92 -21.82
C GLN A 143 -5.37 -5.14 -22.23
#